data_AF-A0A562RCY1-F1
#
_entry.id   AF-A0A562RCY1-F1
#
_cell.length_a   1.000
_cell.length_b   1.000
_cell.length_c   1.000
_cell.angle_alpha   90.00
_cell.angle_beta   90.00
_cell.angle_gamma   90.00
#
_symmetry.space_group_name_H-M   'P 1'
#
loop_
_entity.id
_entity.type
_entity.pdbx_description
1 polymer ?
#
loop_
_entity_poly.entity_id
_entity_poly.type
_entity_poly.pdbx_seq_one_letter_code
_entity_poly.pdbx_strand_id
1 'polypeptide(L)'
;MKNILLALACCLATATTALAGGNVSNGKALAEKYACATCHGKDFNSPIDPSYPKLAGQHRDYLAHALTAYKRGDAANGRNNAIMTGQVKPLSNQDIQDLAAYFHSLPGTMVNHR
;
A
#
# COMPACT_ATOMS: atom_id res chain seq x y z
N MET A 1 32.35 49.58 -25.14
CA MET A 1 30.91 49.26 -25.20
C MET A 1 30.79 47.83 -25.69
N LYS A 2 30.63 46.85 -24.78
CA LYS A 2 30.72 45.42 -25.11
C LYS A 2 29.47 44.74 -24.55
N ASN A 3 28.51 44.52 -25.43
CA ASN A 3 27.21 43.93 -25.11
C ASN A 3 27.40 42.43 -24.88
N ILE A 4 27.17 41.97 -23.66
CA ILE A 4 27.13 40.55 -23.32
C ILE A 4 25.66 40.13 -23.30
N LEU A 5 25.21 39.50 -24.39
CA LEU A 5 23.95 38.77 -24.45
C LEU A 5 24.17 37.39 -23.83
N LEU A 6 23.79 37.21 -22.56
CA LEU A 6 23.67 35.89 -21.94
C LEU A 6 22.27 35.35 -22.26
N ALA A 7 22.19 34.41 -23.20
CA ALA A 7 20.99 33.63 -23.44
C ALA A 7 20.84 32.60 -22.31
N LEU A 8 19.95 32.90 -21.35
CA LEU A 8 19.55 31.98 -20.30
C LEU A 8 18.53 30.99 -20.88
N ALA A 9 19.02 29.90 -21.48
CA ALA A 9 18.19 28.76 -21.84
C ALA A 9 17.71 28.07 -20.55
N CYS A 10 16.52 28.45 -20.10
CA CYS A 10 15.82 27.81 -18.98
C CYS A 10 15.37 26.42 -19.44
N CYS A 11 16.12 25.38 -19.05
CA CYS A 11 15.71 23.99 -19.18
C CYS A 11 14.36 23.78 -18.50
N LEU A 12 13.30 23.56 -19.29
CA LEU A 12 12.04 23.00 -18.79
C LEU A 12 12.28 21.54 -18.39
N ALA A 13 12.73 21.33 -17.16
CA ALA A 13 12.63 20.04 -16.51
C ALA A 13 11.16 19.87 -16.09
N THR A 14 10.37 19.16 -16.89
CA THR A 14 9.08 18.64 -16.44
C THR A 14 9.34 17.58 -15.38
N ALA A 15 9.36 18.00 -14.11
CA ALA A 15 9.34 17.10 -12.98
C ALA A 15 7.95 16.44 -12.93
N THR A 16 7.81 15.26 -13.52
CA THR A 16 6.68 14.37 -13.25
C THR A 16 6.85 13.75 -11.87
N THR A 17 6.70 14.56 -10.82
CA THR A 17 6.46 14.03 -9.47
C THR A 17 5.02 13.54 -9.39
N ALA A 18 4.75 12.36 -9.92
CA ALA A 18 3.46 11.72 -9.75
C ALA A 18 3.63 10.20 -9.66
N LEU A 19 3.73 9.69 -8.43
CA LEU A 19 2.83 8.65 -7.91
C LEU A 19 3.00 8.56 -6.37
N ALA A 20 2.32 9.44 -5.63
CA ALA A 20 2.11 9.26 -4.19
C ALA A 20 0.93 8.29 -3.88
N GLY A 21 0.41 7.61 -4.91
CA GLY A 21 -0.70 6.67 -4.84
C GLY A 21 -0.24 5.22 -5.01
N GLY A 22 -1.00 4.28 -4.46
CA GLY A 22 -0.76 2.85 -4.67
C GLY A 22 -1.31 2.37 -6.00
N ASN A 23 -0.61 1.43 -6.65
CA ASN A 23 -1.04 0.77 -7.88
C ASN A 23 -1.85 -0.50 -7.56
N VAL A 24 -3.15 -0.47 -7.88
CA VAL A 24 -4.09 -1.58 -7.63
C VAL A 24 -3.67 -2.87 -8.34
N SER A 25 -3.17 -2.79 -9.57
CA SER A 25 -2.74 -3.97 -10.32
C SER A 25 -1.51 -4.62 -9.70
N ASN A 26 -0.53 -3.82 -9.25
CA ASN A 26 0.62 -4.36 -8.53
C ASN A 26 0.20 -4.92 -7.15
N GLY A 27 -0.69 -4.21 -6.44
CA GLY A 27 -1.24 -4.67 -5.16
C GLY A 27 -1.94 -6.02 -5.28
N LYS A 28 -2.69 -6.26 -6.36
CA LYS A 28 -3.28 -7.57 -6.65
C LYS A 28 -2.21 -8.66 -6.83
N ALA A 29 -1.20 -8.39 -7.66
CA ALA A 29 -0.11 -9.33 -7.91
C ALA A 29 0.70 -9.64 -6.63
N LEU A 30 0.92 -8.63 -5.77
CA LEU A 30 1.54 -8.81 -4.46
C LEU A 30 0.65 -9.66 -3.55
N ALA A 31 -0.66 -9.42 -3.50
CA ALA A 31 -1.58 -10.19 -2.68
C ALA A 31 -1.59 -11.68 -3.06
N GLU A 32 -1.45 -11.98 -4.35
CA GLU A 32 -1.28 -13.35 -4.88
C GLU A 32 0.10 -13.92 -4.52
N LYS A 33 1.18 -13.17 -4.79
CA LYS A 33 2.57 -13.56 -4.51
C LYS A 33 2.80 -13.93 -3.05
N TYR A 34 2.22 -13.16 -2.12
CA TYR A 34 2.35 -13.39 -0.68
C TYR A 34 1.19 -14.21 -0.09
N ALA A 35 0.38 -14.83 -0.95
CA ALA A 35 -0.71 -15.73 -0.57
C ALA A 35 -1.65 -15.16 0.51
N CYS A 36 -1.96 -13.86 0.45
CA CYS A 36 -2.74 -13.16 1.47
C CYS A 36 -4.14 -13.76 1.65
N ALA A 37 -4.71 -14.29 0.56
CA ALA A 37 -6.02 -14.92 0.54
C ALA A 37 -6.09 -16.22 1.37
N THR A 38 -4.95 -16.86 1.66
CA THR A 38 -4.91 -18.09 2.46
C THR A 38 -5.48 -17.88 3.86
N CYS A 39 -5.28 -16.69 4.45
CA CYS A 39 -5.83 -16.36 5.77
C CYS A 39 -7.01 -15.39 5.68
N HIS A 40 -6.91 -14.38 4.80
CA HIS A 40 -7.91 -13.32 4.72
C HIS A 40 -9.11 -13.66 3.83
N GLY A 41 -9.12 -14.85 3.21
CA GLY A 41 -10.17 -15.29 2.30
C GLY A 41 -9.94 -14.85 0.86
N LYS A 42 -10.53 -15.58 -0.10
CA LYS A 42 -10.38 -15.31 -1.54
C LYS A 42 -10.96 -13.97 -1.98
N ASP A 43 -12.02 -13.53 -1.32
CA ASP A 43 -12.69 -12.25 -1.56
C ASP A 43 -12.17 -11.14 -0.63
N PHE A 44 -11.27 -11.46 0.30
CA PHE A 44 -10.79 -10.59 1.36
C PHE A 44 -11.89 -10.01 2.28
N ASN A 45 -13.11 -10.54 2.20
CA ASN A 45 -14.30 -10.14 2.97
C ASN A 45 -14.86 -11.29 3.82
N SER A 46 -14.47 -12.52 3.50
CA SER A 46 -14.86 -13.79 4.12
C SER A 46 -13.59 -14.57 4.54
N PRO A 47 -12.94 -14.18 5.65
CA PRO A 47 -11.73 -14.84 6.14
C PRO A 47 -11.99 -16.30 6.51
N ILE A 48 -10.93 -17.13 6.48
CA ILE A 48 -11.05 -18.57 6.75
C ILE A 48 -11.36 -18.90 8.22
N ASP A 49 -11.08 -17.95 9.11
CA ASP A 49 -11.36 -18.02 10.54
C ASP A 49 -11.74 -16.61 11.03
N PRO A 50 -12.69 -16.47 11.97
CA PRO A 50 -13.13 -15.17 12.48
C PRO A 50 -12.04 -14.31 13.14
N SER A 51 -10.92 -14.91 13.55
CA SER A 51 -9.77 -14.19 14.12
C SER A 51 -8.94 -13.43 13.08
N TYR A 52 -9.06 -13.77 11.79
CA TYR A 52 -8.41 -13.03 10.71
C TYR A 52 -9.27 -11.84 10.27
N PRO A 53 -8.70 -10.62 10.18
CA PRO A 53 -9.48 -9.44 9.82
C PRO A 53 -9.87 -9.45 8.34
N LYS A 54 -11.04 -8.89 8.05
CA LYS A 54 -11.47 -8.51 6.69
C LYS A 54 -10.61 -7.37 6.17
N LEU A 55 -10.23 -7.44 4.89
CA LEU A 55 -9.41 -6.41 4.24
C LEU A 55 -10.17 -5.68 3.11
N ALA A 56 -11.09 -6.36 2.44
CA ALA A 56 -11.84 -5.81 1.31
C ALA A 56 -12.62 -4.56 1.72
N GLY A 57 -12.47 -3.50 0.93
CA GLY A 57 -13.15 -2.23 1.13
C GLY A 57 -12.75 -1.52 2.41
N GLN A 58 -11.63 -1.87 3.06
CA GLN A 58 -11.13 -1.13 4.21
C GLN A 58 -10.52 0.20 3.78
N HIS A 59 -10.48 1.19 4.67
CA HIS A 59 -9.83 2.47 4.41
C HIS A 59 -8.36 2.28 4.02
N ARG A 60 -7.96 2.88 2.89
CA ARG A 60 -6.62 2.73 2.30
C ARG A 60 -5.51 3.18 3.26
N ASP A 61 -5.70 4.30 3.94
CA ASP A 61 -4.74 4.84 4.91
C ASP A 61 -4.58 3.93 6.13
N TYR A 62 -5.69 3.37 6.64
CA TYR A 62 -5.66 2.37 7.69
C TYR A 62 -4.90 1.11 7.27
N LEU A 63 -5.15 0.58 6.07
CA LEU A 63 -4.45 -0.60 5.54
C LEU A 63 -2.94 -0.34 5.45
N ALA A 64 -2.53 0.80 4.90
CA ALA A 64 -1.13 1.18 4.80
C ALA A 64 -0.49 1.33 6.19
N HIS A 65 -1.20 1.97 7.12
CA HIS A 65 -0.76 2.12 8.50
C HIS A 65 -0.58 0.76 9.18
N ALA A 66 -1.58 -0.12 9.11
CA ALA A 66 -1.56 -1.43 9.75
C ALA A 66 -0.43 -2.33 9.22
N LEU A 67 -0.26 -2.41 7.90
CA LEU A 67 0.85 -3.16 7.28
C LEU A 67 2.22 -2.61 7.72
N THR A 68 2.36 -1.28 7.79
CA THR A 68 3.58 -0.62 8.29
C THR A 68 3.81 -0.92 9.76
N ALA A 69 2.78 -0.90 10.59
CA ALA A 69 2.86 -1.20 12.02
C ALA A 69 3.27 -2.66 12.26
N TYR A 70 2.70 -3.62 11.51
CA TYR A 70 3.15 -5.01 11.56
C TYR A 70 4.61 -5.17 11.13
N LYS A 71 5.06 -4.41 10.13
CA LYS A 71 6.46 -4.45 9.68
C LYS A 71 7.43 -3.94 10.73
N ARG A 72 6.99 -2.99 11.57
CA ARG A 72 7.76 -2.48 12.72
C ARG A 72 7.84 -3.49 13.87
N GLY A 73 6.90 -4.42 13.98
CA GLY A 73 6.87 -5.41 15.06
C GLY A 73 6.84 -4.75 16.43
N ASP A 74 7.83 -5.04 17.28
CA ASP A 74 7.97 -4.51 18.64
C ASP A 74 8.56 -3.08 18.72
N ALA A 75 8.92 -2.47 17.59
CA ALA A 75 9.40 -1.09 17.59
C ALA A 75 8.27 -0.09 17.91
N ALA A 76 8.64 1.17 18.16
CA ALA A 76 7.68 2.23 18.50
C ALA A 76 6.56 2.38 17.43
N ASN A 77 5.31 2.47 17.90
CA ASN A 77 4.10 2.47 17.07
C ASN A 77 3.98 1.23 16.16
N GLY A 78 4.56 0.11 16.57
CA GLY A 78 4.45 -1.17 15.89
C GLY A 78 3.28 -2.01 16.41
N ARG A 79 2.95 -3.06 15.65
CA ARG A 79 1.94 -4.05 16.02
C ARG A 79 2.58 -5.43 16.00
N ASN A 80 2.74 -6.04 17.17
CA ASN A 80 3.33 -7.37 17.24
C ASN A 80 2.30 -8.46 16.89
N ASN A 81 2.60 -9.23 15.84
CA ASN A 81 2.00 -10.52 15.55
C ASN A 81 3.00 -11.31 14.70
N ALA A 82 3.56 -12.40 15.23
CA ALA A 82 4.65 -13.12 14.56
C ALA A 82 4.33 -13.54 13.12
N ILE A 83 3.08 -13.93 12.84
CA ILE A 83 2.63 -14.35 11.50
C ILE A 83 2.64 -13.14 10.55
N MET A 84 1.93 -12.07 10.91
CA MET A 84 1.84 -10.89 10.06
C MET A 84 3.18 -10.17 9.92
N THR A 85 3.97 -10.07 10.99
CA THR A 85 5.34 -9.54 10.91
C THR A 85 6.16 -10.32 9.88
N GLY A 86 6.07 -11.66 9.88
CA GLY A 86 6.74 -12.50 8.87
C GLY A 86 6.28 -12.20 7.44
N GLN A 87 4.96 -12.04 7.23
CA GLN A 87 4.37 -11.74 5.92
C GLN A 87 4.77 -10.38 5.36
N VAL A 88 4.81 -9.33 6.21
CA VAL A 88 5.04 -7.96 5.74
C VAL A 88 6.51 -7.54 5.74
N LYS A 89 7.40 -8.29 6.41
CA LYS A 89 8.84 -8.02 6.46
C LYS A 89 9.49 -7.82 5.08
N PRO A 90 9.21 -8.62 4.04
CA PRO A 90 9.81 -8.45 2.72
C PRO A 90 9.21 -7.31 1.88
N LEU A 91 8.08 -6.72 2.29
CA LEU A 91 7.39 -5.69 1.52
C LEU A 91 8.17 -4.38 1.55
N SER A 92 8.35 -3.71 0.41
CA SER A 92 8.81 -2.32 0.36
C SER A 92 7.72 -1.36 0.85
N ASN A 93 8.07 -0.08 1.05
CA ASN A 93 7.07 0.93 1.39
C ASN A 93 6.05 1.10 0.24
N GLN A 94 6.48 0.96 -1.01
CA GLN A 94 5.59 1.03 -2.16
C GLN A 94 4.66 -0.19 -2.22
N ASP A 95 5.17 -1.39 -1.94
CA ASP A 95 4.33 -2.60 -1.89
C ASP A 95 3.19 -2.47 -0.87
N ILE A 96 3.47 -1.84 0.28
CA ILE A 96 2.45 -1.53 1.30
C ILE A 96 1.38 -0.59 0.73
N GLN A 97 1.78 0.45 0.00
CA GLN A 97 0.82 1.38 -0.62
C GLN A 97 -0.03 0.70 -1.70
N ASP A 98 0.58 -0.18 -2.48
CA ASP A 98 -0.07 -0.92 -3.57
C ASP A 98 -1.07 -1.94 -3.01
N LEU A 99 -0.67 -2.73 -2.01
CA LEU A 99 -1.58 -3.64 -1.29
C LEU A 99 -2.75 -2.90 -0.65
N ALA A 100 -2.48 -1.77 0.01
CA ALA A 100 -3.51 -0.94 0.60
C ALA A 100 -4.49 -0.40 -0.44
N ALA A 101 -4.00 0.05 -1.60
CA ALA A 101 -4.85 0.49 -2.70
C ALA A 101 -5.70 -0.65 -3.27
N TYR A 102 -5.09 -1.84 -3.44
CA TYR A 102 -5.81 -3.02 -3.92
C TYR A 102 -6.94 -3.43 -2.97
N PHE A 103 -6.66 -3.70 -1.70
CA PHE A 103 -7.70 -4.15 -0.76
C PHE A 103 -8.80 -3.11 -0.57
N HIS A 104 -8.45 -1.81 -0.57
CA HIS A 104 -9.43 -0.73 -0.54
C HIS A 104 -10.36 -0.73 -1.75
N SER A 105 -9.86 -1.07 -2.95
CA SER A 105 -10.67 -1.09 -4.17
C SER A 105 -11.67 -2.24 -4.25
N LEU A 106 -11.55 -3.25 -3.38
CA LEU A 106 -12.41 -4.42 -3.40
C LEU A 106 -13.79 -4.13 -2.77
N PRO A 107 -14.85 -4.79 -3.25
CA PRO A 107 -16.15 -4.70 -2.60
C PRO A 107 -16.08 -5.32 -1.19
N GLY A 108 -16.46 -4.56 -0.17
CA GLY A 108 -16.43 -5.03 1.21
C GLY A 108 -17.42 -4.30 2.11
N THR A 109 -17.59 -4.79 3.33
CA THR A 109 -18.56 -4.23 4.30
C THR A 109 -17.96 -3.17 5.22
N MET A 110 -16.69 -2.78 5.00
CA MET A 110 -15.94 -1.91 5.92
C MET A 110 -16.08 -0.42 5.55
N VAL A 111 -16.06 -0.07 4.26
CA VAL A 111 -16.31 1.28 3.76
C VAL A 111 -17.42 1.23 2.72
N ASN A 112 -18.49 2.01 2.95
CA ASN A 112 -19.54 2.19 1.96
C ASN A 112 -19.03 3.11 0.85
N HIS A 113 -18.63 2.54 -0.28
CA HIS A 113 -18.42 3.29 -1.53
C HIS A 113 -19.79 3.72 -2.07
N ARG A 114 -20.33 4.84 -1.55
CA ARG A 114 -21.51 5.48 -2.13
C ARG A 114 -21.11 6.34 -3.32
#